data_AF-A0AAU5JJV7-F1
#
_entry.id   AF-A0AAU5JJV7-F1
#
_cell.length_a   1.000
_cell.length_b   1.000
_cell.length_c   1.000
_cell.angle_alpha   90.00
_cell.angle_beta   90.00
_cell.angle_gamma   90.00
#
_symmetry.space_group_name_H-M   'P 1'
#
loop_
_entity.id
_entity.type
_entity.pdbx_description
1 polymer ?
#
loop_
_entity_poly.entity_id
_entity_poly.type
_entity_poly.pdbx_seq_one_letter_code
_entity_poly.pdbx_strand_id
1 'polypeptide(L)'
;MARSLLRRVLTRTAFVAAVWGLVMGMTTSVALARHASVPSPDGERHGVSRYFSGPQGFAIPTVPCDPAGPSATDGVMADQLNPQLRAKMAGYLDAYKVSCARMVTQAVKDRGLNPRAAAIAIATIIVESSMNNYSQAVDYTSLGLFQQQDWWGSREERLNPAYATNAFLDEMERLYPGGSWNNQAIGDVCWNVQRPREDLRGLYAVEAGDAVTIANALWSGVSAGPKHPYGSGRVVSGRSADGRLEAFAAGADGVYHAWQTAVNGSWSQWRFEGGPRNAQLAVASNADGRLELFALSDSTFDHMWQTGPSAGWSGWANFGGGGYRLAAGSNADGRIEVFASNASGVFHRWQTAPSGAWADWEGTGGGPANARLAMENAPDGRLEVFALSDSTFGHLYQTAVSGGWSAWEDFGGGGHDVTATHNQDGRLEVFASNADGVFHRWQTGPASWSAWTGTGGIPDAELTASRSVDGRVEVFAINAGTASHTWQTAPNASYAPWETFGGGGTEIGASNNADGRIEVFGTSHAGVYHRWQTGFTTWADWGWLNDSGPAVN
;
A
#
# COMPACT_ATOMS: atom_id res chain seq x y z
N MET A 1 -81.33 -22.59 25.87
CA MET A 1 -80.71 -23.94 25.79
C MET A 1 -79.25 -23.72 25.42
N ALA A 2 -78.37 -23.70 26.43
CA ALA A 2 -77.33 -24.71 26.68
C ALA A 2 -76.25 -24.78 25.57
N ARG A 3 -74.95 -24.67 25.82
CA ARG A 3 -74.16 -24.57 27.06
C ARG A 3 -72.74 -24.14 26.65
N SER A 4 -72.03 -23.58 27.64
CA SER A 4 -70.58 -23.71 27.90
C SER A 4 -69.56 -23.11 26.93
N LEU A 5 -68.43 -22.56 27.39
CA LEU A 5 -67.93 -22.23 28.74
C LEU A 5 -66.75 -21.28 28.51
N LEU A 6 -66.67 -20.23 29.33
CA LEU A 6 -65.50 -19.73 30.09
C LEU A 6 -64.14 -19.68 29.36
N ARG A 7 -63.29 -18.67 29.45
CA ARG A 7 -63.01 -17.52 30.36
C ARG A 7 -61.62 -17.06 29.88
N ARG A 8 -61.12 -15.84 30.06
CA ARG A 8 -61.55 -14.62 30.72
C ARG A 8 -60.55 -13.56 30.24
N VAL A 9 -61.10 -12.39 29.90
CA VAL A 9 -60.67 -11.07 30.38
C VAL A 9 -59.30 -10.58 29.86
N LEU A 10 -59.26 -9.67 28.87
CA LEU A 10 -59.61 -8.23 28.92
C LEU A 10 -58.82 -7.53 30.05
N THR A 11 -58.31 -6.32 29.91
CA THR A 11 -58.97 -5.11 29.42
C THR A 11 -57.83 -4.08 29.36
N ARG A 12 -57.63 -3.38 28.22
CA ARG A 12 -58.19 -2.05 27.90
C ARG A 12 -57.73 -0.98 28.93
N THR A 13 -57.45 0.28 28.60
CA THR A 13 -58.11 1.21 27.67
C THR A 13 -57.24 2.49 27.72
N ALA A 14 -56.98 3.18 26.60
CA ALA A 14 -57.66 4.43 26.17
C ALA A 14 -57.35 5.65 27.07
N PHE A 15 -57.29 6.91 26.66
CA PHE A 15 -57.66 7.65 25.46
C PHE A 15 -57.14 9.11 25.69
N VAL A 16 -57.16 9.92 24.64
CA VAL A 16 -57.13 11.41 24.61
C VAL A 16 -55.76 12.12 24.63
N ALA A 17 -55.47 12.67 23.46
CA ALA A 17 -54.61 13.83 23.21
C ALA A 17 -55.36 15.16 23.48
N ALA A 18 -54.68 16.12 24.10
CA ALA A 18 -54.88 17.58 24.09
C ALA A 18 -54.00 18.17 25.21
N VAL A 19 -53.27 19.28 25.13
CA VAL A 19 -53.05 20.37 24.16
C VAL A 19 -51.71 21.02 24.56
N TRP A 20 -51.06 21.65 23.59
CA TRP A 20 -49.81 22.40 23.65
C TRP A 20 -49.65 23.42 24.78
N GLY A 21 -48.43 23.51 25.33
CA GLY A 21 -48.00 24.59 26.22
C GLY A 21 -46.49 24.55 26.53
N LEU A 22 -45.72 25.27 25.70
CA LEU A 22 -44.44 25.94 25.95
C LEU A 22 -43.41 25.39 26.99
N VAL A 23 -42.20 25.20 26.46
CA VAL A 23 -40.91 25.75 26.97
C VAL A 23 -40.20 25.08 28.16
N MET A 24 -38.94 24.74 27.85
CA MET A 24 -37.76 24.49 28.69
C MET A 24 -37.68 23.19 29.49
N GLY A 25 -36.81 22.31 29.00
CA GLY A 25 -36.40 21.07 29.63
C GLY A 25 -35.73 21.30 30.98
N MET A 26 -36.16 20.52 31.96
CA MET A 26 -35.43 20.34 33.20
C MET A 26 -34.39 19.25 33.01
N THR A 27 -33.15 19.71 33.00
CA THR A 27 -31.92 19.00 33.32
C THR A 27 -32.07 18.14 34.57
N THR A 28 -31.83 16.83 34.46
CA THR A 28 -31.40 16.04 35.60
C THR A 28 -29.89 16.16 35.74
N SER A 29 -29.49 16.72 36.87
CA SER A 29 -28.14 17.04 37.27
C SER A 29 -27.26 15.79 37.33
N VAL A 30 -26.33 15.66 36.38
CA VAL A 30 -25.06 14.98 36.62
C VAL A 30 -24.09 16.06 37.10
N ALA A 31 -23.54 15.88 38.29
CA ALA A 31 -22.59 16.81 38.89
C ALA A 31 -21.44 17.09 37.91
N LEU A 32 -21.32 18.35 37.46
CA LEU A 32 -20.14 18.84 36.77
C LEU A 32 -18.95 18.78 37.76
N ALA A 33 -18.10 17.78 37.61
CA ALA A 33 -16.71 17.92 37.98
C ALA A 33 -16.17 19.08 37.13
N ARG A 34 -15.81 20.19 37.79
CA ARG A 34 -15.20 21.36 37.16
C ARG A 34 -14.05 20.88 36.27
N HIS A 35 -14.14 21.22 34.98
CA HIS A 35 -12.99 21.21 34.09
C HIS A 35 -11.85 21.97 34.78
N ALA A 36 -10.80 21.24 35.15
CA ALA A 36 -9.51 21.87 35.36
C ALA A 36 -9.15 22.54 34.03
N SER A 37 -8.87 23.84 34.09
CA SER A 37 -8.43 24.64 32.96
C SER A 37 -7.24 23.98 32.26
N VAL A 38 -7.37 23.85 30.94
CA VAL A 38 -6.28 23.46 30.04
C VAL A 38 -5.09 24.41 30.27
N PRO A 39 -3.88 23.92 30.58
CA PRO A 39 -2.71 24.79 30.63
C PRO A 39 -2.43 25.34 29.22
N SER A 40 -2.13 26.64 29.14
CA SER A 40 -1.64 27.28 27.91
C SER A 40 -0.38 26.58 27.35
N PRO A 41 -0.06 26.75 26.05
CA PRO A 41 1.04 26.04 25.39
C PRO A 41 2.45 26.40 25.91
N ASP A 42 2.58 27.40 26.77
CA ASP A 42 3.87 27.94 27.22
C ASP A 42 4.37 27.37 28.57
N GLY A 43 3.87 26.19 28.95
CA GLY A 43 4.35 25.45 30.12
C GLY A 43 5.57 24.60 29.77
N GLU A 44 6.76 25.14 30.00
CA GLU A 44 8.07 24.48 30.01
C GLU A 44 8.02 22.93 30.16
N ARG A 45 8.14 22.21 29.04
CA ARG A 45 8.58 20.80 29.04
C ARG A 45 10.09 20.73 29.37
N HIS A 46 10.51 21.25 30.51
CA HIS A 46 11.90 21.28 30.97
C HIS A 46 12.35 19.99 31.69
N GLY A 47 11.73 18.84 31.37
CA GLY A 47 12.13 17.54 31.93
C GLY A 47 13.15 16.76 31.09
N VAL A 48 13.25 16.99 29.78
CA VAL A 48 13.91 16.04 28.87
C VAL A 48 15.15 16.63 28.17
N SER A 49 15.32 17.95 28.17
CA SER A 49 16.43 18.62 27.47
C SER A 49 17.79 18.51 28.16
N ARG A 50 17.84 18.20 29.47
CA ARG A 50 19.09 18.30 30.23
C ARG A 50 20.05 17.10 30.09
N TYR A 51 19.63 16.02 29.44
CA TYR A 51 20.49 14.83 29.29
C TYR A 51 21.33 14.81 28.01
N PHE A 52 21.08 15.69 27.03
CA PHE A 52 21.70 15.58 25.69
C PHE A 52 22.20 16.91 25.09
N SER A 53 22.25 17.97 25.89
CA SER A 53 22.95 19.20 25.50
C SER A 53 24.44 19.02 25.75
N GLY A 54 25.25 19.02 24.68
CA GLY A 54 26.71 19.01 24.78
C GLY A 54 27.24 20.20 25.61
N PRO A 55 28.49 20.14 26.07
CA PRO A 55 29.08 21.26 26.80
C PRO A 55 29.01 22.49 25.89
N GLN A 56 28.29 23.53 26.33
CA GLN A 56 28.06 24.83 25.66
C GLN A 56 26.81 24.98 24.76
N GLY A 57 25.87 24.01 24.72
CA GLY A 57 24.60 24.22 24.00
C GLY A 57 24.67 24.12 22.47
N PHE A 58 25.75 23.54 21.95
CA PHE A 58 25.86 23.12 20.55
C PHE A 58 25.26 21.72 20.34
N ALA A 59 24.68 21.47 19.16
CA ALA A 59 24.19 20.14 18.77
C ALA A 59 25.35 19.15 18.70
N ILE A 60 25.14 17.93 19.23
CA ILE A 60 26.15 16.87 19.20
C ILE A 60 26.40 16.47 17.74
N PRO A 61 27.64 16.49 17.23
CA PRO A 61 27.93 16.15 15.85
C PRO A 61 27.52 14.72 15.49
N THR A 62 26.81 14.56 14.37
CA THR A 62 26.37 13.26 13.85
C THR A 62 27.20 12.81 12.64
N VAL A 63 27.19 11.51 12.38
CA VAL A 63 27.69 10.92 11.12
C VAL A 63 26.54 10.25 10.36
N PRO A 64 26.67 10.05 9.04
CA PRO A 64 25.68 9.30 8.27
C PRO A 64 25.48 7.88 8.81
N CYS A 65 24.24 7.41 8.82
CA CYS A 65 23.95 6.01 9.14
C CYS A 65 24.13 5.12 7.91
N ASP A 66 23.60 5.57 6.78
CA ASP A 66 23.89 5.02 5.47
C ASP A 66 25.08 5.78 4.87
N PRO A 67 26.14 5.11 4.36
CA PRO A 67 27.23 5.78 3.65
C PRO A 67 26.77 6.65 2.47
N ALA A 68 25.63 6.31 1.84
CA ALA A 68 25.02 7.10 0.77
C ALA A 68 24.20 8.30 1.29
N GLY A 69 24.00 8.41 2.60
CA GLY A 69 23.16 9.42 3.24
C GLY A 69 21.66 9.14 3.13
N PRO A 70 20.82 10.08 3.59
CA PRO A 70 19.37 9.96 3.50
C PRO A 70 18.87 9.98 2.05
N SER A 71 17.93 9.10 1.74
CA SER A 71 17.23 9.06 0.46
C SER A 71 15.97 9.93 0.46
N ALA A 72 15.41 10.23 -0.72
CA ALA A 72 14.11 10.88 -0.83
C ALA A 72 12.99 10.04 -0.20
N THR A 73 13.06 8.72 -0.30
CA THR A 73 12.13 7.79 0.34
C THR A 73 12.19 7.89 1.86
N ASP A 74 13.38 8.08 2.44
CA ASP A 74 13.52 8.29 3.88
C ASP A 74 12.79 9.57 4.33
N GLY A 75 12.86 10.64 3.52
CA GLY A 75 12.16 11.90 3.78
C GLY A 75 10.64 11.74 3.78
N VAL A 76 10.08 11.05 2.79
CA VAL A 76 8.62 10.90 2.73
C VAL A 76 8.11 9.93 3.79
N MET A 77 8.86 8.88 4.09
CA MET A 77 8.52 8.01 5.21
C MET A 77 8.51 8.79 6.52
N ALA A 78 9.41 9.77 6.71
CA ALA A 78 9.37 10.66 7.87
C ALA A 78 8.08 11.50 7.89
N ASP A 79 7.71 12.14 6.78
CA ASP A 79 6.50 12.96 6.65
C ASP A 79 5.23 12.16 6.90
N GLN A 80 5.16 10.93 6.39
CA GLN A 80 4.02 10.04 6.58
C GLN A 80 3.91 9.56 8.03
N LEU A 81 5.03 9.19 8.67
CA LEU A 81 5.04 8.63 10.02
C LEU A 81 4.77 9.70 11.08
N ASN A 82 5.30 10.91 10.93
CA ASN A 82 5.23 11.98 11.93
C ASN A 82 3.82 12.25 12.52
N PRO A 83 2.73 12.35 11.74
CA PRO A 83 1.37 12.55 12.26
C PRO A 83 0.79 11.40 13.09
N GLN A 84 1.39 10.21 13.00
CA GLN A 84 0.90 8.99 13.65
C GLN A 84 1.59 8.70 14.96
N LEU A 85 2.84 9.14 15.07
CA LEU A 85 3.62 9.02 16.27
C LEU A 85 2.96 9.84 17.40
N ARG A 86 3.08 9.33 18.62
CA ARG A 86 2.47 9.91 19.82
C ARG A 86 3.49 10.28 20.89
N ALA A 87 4.72 9.82 20.74
CA ALA A 87 5.79 9.96 21.71
C ALA A 87 6.92 10.87 21.17
N LYS A 88 8.18 10.60 21.52
CA LYS A 88 9.30 11.53 21.37
C LYS A 88 9.56 11.92 19.91
N MET A 89 9.32 11.02 18.97
CA MET A 89 9.59 11.24 17.54
C MET A 89 8.44 11.91 16.78
N ALA A 90 7.29 12.16 17.41
CA ALA A 90 6.16 12.82 16.77
C ALA A 90 6.47 14.25 16.32
N GLY A 91 6.49 14.47 15.01
CA GLY A 91 6.88 15.75 14.40
C GLY A 91 8.39 16.00 14.35
N TYR A 92 9.20 15.01 14.75
CA TYR A 92 10.67 15.11 14.82
C TYR A 92 11.39 14.06 13.98
N LEU A 93 10.69 13.13 13.32
CA LEU A 93 11.30 12.32 12.26
C LEU A 93 11.67 13.22 11.08
N ASP A 94 12.85 12.96 10.53
CA ASP A 94 13.33 13.53 9.28
C ASP A 94 13.98 12.42 8.45
N ALA A 95 14.35 12.74 7.21
CA ALA A 95 15.01 11.79 6.31
C ALA A 95 16.26 11.15 6.96
N TYR A 96 17.00 11.92 7.77
CA TYR A 96 18.19 11.41 8.44
C TYR A 96 17.85 10.33 9.47
N LYS A 97 16.89 10.57 10.37
CA LYS A 97 16.48 9.60 11.38
C LYS A 97 15.85 8.36 10.77
N VAL A 98 15.09 8.51 9.69
CA VAL A 98 14.55 7.36 8.95
C VAL A 98 15.67 6.55 8.30
N SER A 99 16.69 7.21 7.70
CA SER A 99 17.86 6.49 7.17
C SER A 99 18.58 5.67 8.26
N CYS A 100 18.63 6.18 9.49
CA CYS A 100 19.20 5.47 10.63
C CYS A 100 18.36 4.27 11.04
N ALA A 101 17.05 4.42 11.19
CA ALA A 101 16.17 3.28 11.46
C ALA A 101 16.16 2.25 10.32
N ARG A 102 16.30 2.69 9.07
CA ARG A 102 16.43 1.81 7.90
C ARG A 102 17.67 0.93 8.02
N MET A 103 18.82 1.49 8.38
CA MET A 103 20.04 0.71 8.59
C MET A 103 19.92 -0.27 9.77
N VAL A 104 19.28 0.14 10.87
CA VAL A 104 18.97 -0.77 11.99
C VAL A 104 18.07 -1.91 11.53
N THR A 105 17.00 -1.59 10.79
CA THR A 105 16.06 -2.57 10.26
C THR A 105 16.74 -3.54 9.28
N GLN A 106 17.64 -3.05 8.43
CA GLN A 106 18.40 -3.87 7.50
C GLN A 106 19.30 -4.86 8.24
N ALA A 107 20.04 -4.41 9.26
CA ALA A 107 20.88 -5.31 10.07
C ALA A 107 20.07 -6.42 10.76
N VAL A 108 18.85 -6.12 11.22
CA VAL A 108 17.93 -7.12 11.79
C VAL A 108 17.49 -8.14 10.72
N LYS A 109 17.17 -7.68 9.51
CA LYS A 109 16.83 -8.54 8.36
C LYS A 109 18.00 -9.46 7.99
N ASP A 110 19.22 -8.92 7.91
CA ASP A 110 20.43 -9.66 7.56
C ASP A 110 20.74 -10.79 8.57
N ARG A 111 20.28 -10.62 9.83
CA ARG A 111 20.39 -11.61 10.89
C ARG A 111 19.28 -12.67 10.87
N GLY A 112 18.32 -12.58 9.94
CA GLY A 112 17.19 -13.51 9.83
C GLY A 112 16.17 -13.37 10.98
N LEU A 113 16.15 -12.22 11.66
CA LEU A 113 15.18 -11.92 12.71
C LEU A 113 13.89 -11.32 12.13
N ASN A 114 12.90 -11.07 12.99
CA ASN A 114 11.56 -10.63 12.59
C ASN A 114 11.34 -9.11 12.86
N PRO A 115 10.23 -8.51 12.39
CA PRO A 115 9.96 -7.07 12.58
C PRO A 115 9.95 -6.61 14.04
N ARG A 116 9.62 -7.52 14.97
CA ARG A 116 9.61 -7.20 16.40
C ARG A 116 11.03 -6.93 16.93
N ALA A 117 12.04 -7.65 16.43
CA ALA A 117 13.43 -7.34 16.76
C ALA A 117 13.84 -5.94 16.26
N ALA A 118 13.38 -5.53 15.07
CA ALA A 118 13.58 -4.18 14.57
C ALA A 118 12.87 -3.14 15.44
N ALA A 119 11.64 -3.39 15.87
CA ALA A 119 10.92 -2.51 16.79
C ALA A 119 11.66 -2.35 18.14
N ILE A 120 12.25 -3.42 18.68
CA ILE A 120 13.06 -3.37 19.91
C ILE A 120 14.31 -2.51 19.70
N ALA A 121 15.04 -2.73 18.61
CA ALA A 121 16.23 -1.94 18.30
C ALA A 121 15.88 -0.46 18.02
N ILE A 122 14.78 -0.18 17.32
CA ILE A 122 14.29 1.17 17.03
C ILE A 122 13.87 1.89 18.32
N ALA A 123 13.11 1.23 19.20
CA ALA A 123 12.74 1.79 20.50
C ALA A 123 13.98 2.17 21.31
N THR A 124 15.03 1.35 21.24
CA THR A 124 16.31 1.64 21.88
C THR A 124 16.94 2.91 21.32
N ILE A 125 17.13 3.02 20.00
CA ILE A 125 17.80 4.20 19.42
C ILE A 125 16.97 5.49 19.55
N ILE A 126 15.64 5.41 19.67
CA ILE A 126 14.79 6.57 19.99
C ILE A 126 15.13 7.12 21.37
N VAL A 127 15.23 6.24 22.38
CA VAL A 127 15.54 6.64 23.75
C VAL A 127 16.97 7.14 23.86
N GLU A 128 17.93 6.35 23.37
CA GLU A 128 19.36 6.59 23.56
C GLU A 128 19.86 7.83 22.83
N SER A 129 19.43 8.02 21.59
CA SER A 129 20.03 9.02 20.72
C SER A 129 19.03 9.91 20.00
N SER A 130 17.72 9.72 20.22
CA SER A 130 16.71 10.33 19.36
C SER A 130 16.95 9.97 17.89
N MET A 131 17.44 8.74 17.65
CA MET A 131 17.82 8.19 16.35
C MET A 131 18.97 8.93 15.65
N ASN A 132 19.89 9.52 16.42
CA ASN A 132 21.06 10.22 15.88
C ASN A 132 22.34 9.38 16.05
N ASN A 133 23.14 9.23 14.99
CA ASN A 133 24.41 8.53 15.08
C ASN A 133 25.50 9.50 15.58
N TYR A 134 25.54 9.74 16.89
CA TYR A 134 26.44 10.71 17.50
C TYR A 134 27.91 10.29 17.39
N SER A 135 28.70 11.12 16.73
CA SER A 135 30.13 10.92 16.52
C SER A 135 30.99 11.38 17.69
N GLN A 136 30.42 12.11 18.64
CA GLN A 136 31.12 12.63 19.80
C GLN A 136 30.52 12.06 21.09
N ALA A 137 31.39 11.59 21.99
CA ALA A 137 30.97 11.15 23.30
C ALA A 137 30.71 12.37 24.18
N VAL A 138 29.48 12.46 24.69
CA VAL A 138 29.05 13.52 25.62
C VAL A 138 28.80 12.98 27.04
N ASP A 139 28.70 11.66 27.17
CA ASP A 139 28.60 10.94 28.44
C ASP A 139 29.57 9.74 28.41
N TYR A 140 30.62 9.81 29.23
CA TYR A 140 31.75 8.87 29.23
C TYR A 140 32.32 8.56 27.83
N THR A 141 32.26 7.30 27.38
CA THR A 141 32.75 6.85 26.08
C THR A 141 31.61 6.54 25.10
N SER A 142 30.34 6.82 25.47
CA SER A 142 29.16 6.47 24.68
C SER A 142 29.15 7.12 23.30
N LEU A 143 28.95 6.32 22.25
CA LEU A 143 28.89 6.77 20.86
C LEU A 143 27.75 6.10 20.09
N GLY A 144 27.38 6.73 18.98
CA GLY A 144 26.53 6.15 17.95
C GLY A 144 25.06 5.98 18.35
N LEU A 145 24.32 5.26 17.51
CA LEU A 145 22.85 5.16 17.62
C LEU A 145 22.36 4.60 18.97
N PHE A 146 23.09 3.63 19.52
CA PHE A 146 22.75 2.94 20.76
C PHE A 146 23.46 3.52 21.99
N GLN A 147 24.24 4.61 21.84
CA GLN A 147 25.06 5.18 22.91
C GLN A 147 25.94 4.13 23.62
N GLN A 148 26.53 3.23 22.84
CA GLN A 148 27.36 2.13 23.34
C GLN A 148 28.72 2.62 23.82
N GLN A 149 29.16 2.12 24.97
CA GLN A 149 30.48 2.39 25.57
C GLN A 149 31.58 1.56 24.86
N ASP A 150 32.85 1.89 25.10
CA ASP A 150 34.02 1.27 24.46
C ASP A 150 34.14 -0.26 24.62
N TRP A 151 33.55 -0.85 25.67
CA TRP A 151 33.51 -2.31 25.82
C TRP A 151 32.60 -3.03 24.81
N TRP A 152 31.75 -2.30 24.07
CA TRP A 152 30.96 -2.87 22.97
C TRP A 152 31.73 -2.93 21.64
N GLY A 153 32.87 -2.21 21.53
CA GLY A 153 33.69 -2.18 20.33
C GLY A 153 34.52 -0.91 20.18
N SER A 154 35.36 -0.88 19.15
CA SER A 154 36.11 0.30 18.74
C SER A 154 35.19 1.47 18.39
N ARG A 155 35.78 2.67 18.24
CA ARG A 155 35.03 3.87 17.84
C ARG A 155 34.38 3.68 16.46
N GLU A 156 35.13 3.13 15.52
CA GLU A 156 34.68 2.87 14.15
C GLU A 156 33.52 1.88 14.12
N GLU A 157 33.61 0.81 14.91
CA GLU A 157 32.56 -0.19 15.06
C GLU A 157 31.28 0.39 15.68
N ARG A 158 31.39 1.17 16.75
CA ARG A 158 30.22 1.77 17.42
C ARG A 158 29.53 2.88 16.62
N LEU A 159 30.24 3.49 15.66
CA LEU A 159 29.67 4.45 14.71
C LEU A 159 29.08 3.79 13.46
N ASN A 160 29.35 2.50 13.24
CA ASN A 160 28.75 1.74 12.15
C ASN A 160 27.40 1.17 12.60
N PRO A 161 26.26 1.60 12.03
CA PRO A 161 24.95 1.13 12.45
C PRO A 161 24.77 -0.39 12.38
N ALA A 162 25.31 -1.05 11.35
CA ALA A 162 25.19 -2.49 11.20
C ALA A 162 25.94 -3.23 12.33
N TYR A 163 27.15 -2.81 12.66
CA TYR A 163 27.89 -3.40 13.79
C TYR A 163 27.16 -3.12 15.12
N ALA A 164 26.82 -1.86 15.40
CA ALA A 164 26.21 -1.47 16.67
C ALA A 164 24.87 -2.18 16.91
N THR A 165 24.06 -2.33 15.86
CA THR A 165 22.82 -3.12 15.90
C THR A 165 23.11 -4.60 16.16
N ASN A 166 24.05 -5.23 15.45
CA ASN A 166 24.37 -6.63 15.69
C ASN A 166 24.88 -6.88 17.11
N ALA A 167 25.73 -6.00 17.64
CA ALA A 167 26.20 -6.10 19.02
C ALA A 167 25.02 -6.03 20.02
N PHE A 168 24.09 -5.10 19.83
CA PHE A 168 22.86 -5.04 20.62
C PHE A 168 22.02 -6.33 20.52
N LEU A 169 21.86 -6.86 19.32
CA LEU A 169 21.08 -8.08 19.06
C LEU A 169 21.75 -9.34 19.63
N ASP A 170 23.08 -9.39 19.69
CA ASP A 170 23.85 -10.47 20.33
C ASP A 170 23.57 -10.50 21.83
N GLU A 171 23.60 -9.34 22.50
CA GLU A 171 23.27 -9.25 23.92
C GLU A 171 21.79 -9.56 24.18
N MET A 172 20.88 -9.11 23.30
CA MET A 172 19.46 -9.46 23.36
C MET A 172 19.25 -10.97 23.33
N GLU A 173 19.83 -11.68 22.37
CA GLU A 173 19.67 -13.14 22.28
C GLU A 173 20.37 -13.89 23.41
N ARG A 174 21.49 -13.37 23.92
CA ARG A 174 22.17 -13.95 25.09
C ARG A 174 21.31 -13.87 26.33
N LEU A 175 20.60 -12.76 26.53
CA LEU A 175 19.67 -12.57 27.65
C LEU A 175 18.35 -13.32 27.46
N TYR A 176 17.93 -13.49 26.21
CA TYR A 176 16.66 -14.11 25.83
C TYR A 176 16.87 -15.30 24.87
N PRO A 177 17.47 -16.40 25.36
CA PRO A 177 17.74 -17.57 24.54
C PRO A 177 16.45 -18.17 23.97
N GLY A 178 16.58 -18.84 22.82
CA GLY A 178 15.45 -19.47 22.13
C GLY A 178 14.41 -18.48 21.58
N GLY A 179 14.79 -17.22 21.38
CA GLY A 179 13.89 -16.20 20.86
C GLY A 179 12.84 -15.71 21.86
N SER A 180 13.06 -15.95 23.16
CA SER A 180 12.09 -15.62 24.23
C SER A 180 11.77 -14.12 24.36
N TRP A 181 12.61 -13.25 23.80
CA TRP A 181 12.37 -11.81 23.65
C TRP A 181 11.08 -11.51 22.87
N ASN A 182 10.63 -12.42 22.00
CA ASN A 182 9.37 -12.26 21.25
C ASN A 182 8.15 -12.14 22.16
N ASN A 183 8.22 -12.73 23.36
CA ASN A 183 7.10 -12.81 24.28
C ASN A 183 7.16 -11.75 25.40
N GLN A 184 8.18 -10.88 25.38
CA GLN A 184 8.42 -9.87 26.41
C GLN A 184 7.99 -8.49 25.94
N ALA A 185 7.68 -7.60 26.88
CA ALA A 185 7.42 -6.20 26.56
C ALA A 185 8.67 -5.56 25.96
N ILE A 186 8.51 -4.82 24.85
CA ILE A 186 9.63 -4.20 24.13
C ILE A 186 10.51 -3.36 25.07
N GLY A 187 9.88 -2.55 25.94
CA GLY A 187 10.62 -1.70 26.88
C GLY A 187 11.46 -2.49 27.88
N ASP A 188 10.99 -3.63 28.37
CA ASP A 188 11.76 -4.49 29.28
C ASP A 188 12.96 -5.14 28.57
N VAL A 189 12.78 -5.56 27.31
CA VAL A 189 13.91 -6.09 26.51
C VAL A 189 14.98 -5.02 26.31
N CYS A 190 14.58 -3.82 25.89
CA CYS A 190 15.51 -2.69 25.69
C CYS A 190 16.28 -2.39 26.98
N TRP A 191 15.57 -2.27 28.10
CA TRP A 191 16.18 -1.96 29.40
C TRP A 191 17.15 -3.05 29.86
N ASN A 192 16.81 -4.34 29.70
CA ASN A 192 17.70 -5.44 30.11
C ASN A 192 18.99 -5.52 29.28
N VAL A 193 18.92 -5.16 28.00
CA VAL A 193 20.09 -5.13 27.10
C VAL A 193 20.97 -3.92 27.40
N GLN A 194 20.38 -2.73 27.48
CA GLN A 194 21.13 -1.47 27.66
C GLN A 194 21.58 -1.23 29.10
N ARG A 195 20.85 -1.78 30.07
CA ARG A 195 21.08 -1.65 31.52
C ARG A 195 21.33 -0.19 31.96
N PRO A 196 20.47 0.77 31.58
CA PRO A 196 20.59 2.13 32.09
C PRO A 196 20.20 2.17 33.57
N ARG A 197 20.31 3.35 34.19
CA ARG A 197 19.85 3.54 35.57
C ARG A 197 18.37 3.15 35.73
N GLU A 198 18.02 2.62 36.90
CA GLU A 198 16.68 2.07 37.19
C GLU A 198 15.55 3.10 36.97
N ASP A 199 15.81 4.38 37.23
CA ASP A 199 14.86 5.48 37.06
C ASP A 199 14.47 5.74 35.59
N LEU A 200 15.23 5.21 34.63
CA LEU A 200 15.00 5.35 33.19
C LEU A 200 14.22 4.18 32.58
N ARG A 201 13.89 3.14 33.36
CA ARG A 201 13.26 1.90 32.85
C ARG A 201 11.97 2.12 32.05
N GLY A 202 11.14 3.07 32.46
CA GLY A 202 9.88 3.37 31.80
C GLY A 202 10.01 4.02 30.43
N LEU A 203 11.16 4.59 30.08
CA LEU A 203 11.30 5.42 28.87
C LEU A 203 11.17 4.62 27.58
N TYR A 204 11.75 3.41 27.49
CA TYR A 204 11.60 2.57 26.28
C TYR A 204 10.16 2.09 26.08
N ALA A 205 9.41 1.87 27.17
CA ALA A 205 8.02 1.44 27.09
C ALA A 205 7.11 2.53 26.50
N VAL A 206 7.43 3.81 26.73
CA VAL A 206 6.72 4.96 26.13
C VAL A 206 6.89 4.98 24.61
N GLU A 207 8.08 4.65 24.11
CA GLU A 207 8.42 4.70 22.68
C GLU A 207 8.05 3.42 21.92
N ALA A 208 7.68 2.34 22.63
CA ALA A 208 7.48 1.02 22.03
C ALA A 208 6.41 0.98 20.92
N GLY A 209 5.30 1.71 21.10
CA GLY A 209 4.24 1.78 20.09
C GLY A 209 4.70 2.46 18.81
N ASP A 210 5.33 3.63 18.95
CA ASP A 210 5.89 4.41 17.84
C ASP A 210 7.01 3.62 17.11
N ALA A 211 7.85 2.91 17.86
CA ALA A 211 8.90 2.07 17.31
C ALA A 211 8.36 0.89 16.46
N VAL A 212 7.24 0.27 16.87
CA VAL A 212 6.57 -0.76 16.06
C VAL A 212 6.06 -0.17 14.75
N THR A 213 5.45 1.01 14.79
CA THR A 213 4.96 1.71 13.59
C THR A 213 6.10 2.00 12.61
N ILE A 214 7.22 2.55 13.09
CA ILE A 214 8.41 2.82 12.27
C ILE A 214 9.01 1.52 11.74
N ALA A 215 9.17 0.49 12.58
CA ALA A 215 9.74 -0.78 12.19
C ALA A 215 8.92 -1.47 11.09
N ASN A 216 7.60 -1.49 11.20
CA ASN A 216 6.73 -2.12 10.21
C ASN A 216 6.81 -1.43 8.84
N ALA A 217 6.84 -0.09 8.82
CA ALA A 217 6.99 0.69 7.60
C ALA A 217 8.36 0.47 6.91
N LEU A 218 9.42 0.27 7.69
CA LEU A 218 10.75 -0.07 7.15
C LEU A 218 10.89 -1.56 6.80
N TRP A 219 10.12 -2.42 7.47
CA TRP A 219 10.14 -3.85 7.23
C TRP A 219 9.51 -4.20 5.89
N SER A 220 8.41 -3.53 5.51
CA SER A 220 7.77 -3.69 4.19
C SER A 220 8.70 -3.32 3.04
N GLY A 221 9.52 -2.27 3.22
CA GLY A 221 10.45 -1.78 2.21
C GLY A 221 9.78 -1.21 0.95
N VAL A 222 10.54 -0.45 0.16
CA VAL A 222 10.28 -0.31 -1.28
C VAL A 222 10.82 -1.60 -1.91
N SER A 223 9.93 -2.48 -2.34
CA SER A 223 10.22 -3.88 -2.65
C SER A 223 11.28 -4.05 -3.75
N ALA A 224 12.34 -4.81 -3.43
CA ALA A 224 13.21 -5.51 -4.40
C ALA A 224 12.63 -6.88 -4.81
N GLY A 225 11.36 -7.12 -4.47
CA GLY A 225 10.59 -8.31 -4.86
C GLY A 225 10.20 -8.30 -6.34
N PRO A 226 9.34 -9.24 -6.77
CA PRO A 226 8.83 -9.28 -8.13
C PRO A 226 8.29 -7.91 -8.56
N LYS A 227 8.52 -7.53 -9.82
CA LYS A 227 7.86 -6.35 -10.40
C LYS A 227 6.39 -6.70 -10.63
N HIS A 228 5.56 -6.35 -9.66
CA HIS A 228 4.11 -6.57 -9.72
C HIS A 228 3.48 -5.84 -10.93
N PRO A 229 2.49 -6.44 -11.60
CA PRO A 229 1.81 -5.82 -12.73
C PRO A 229 1.10 -4.52 -12.33
N TYR A 230 0.98 -3.60 -13.27
CA TYR A 230 0.10 -2.45 -13.10
C TYR A 230 -1.36 -2.87 -13.37
N GLY A 231 -2.30 -2.18 -12.75
CA GLY A 231 -3.72 -2.35 -13.07
C GLY A 231 -4.00 -2.06 -14.54
N SER A 232 -4.87 -2.85 -15.14
CA SER A 232 -5.40 -2.67 -16.50
C SER A 232 -6.79 -2.05 -16.47
N GLY A 233 -7.20 -1.38 -17.54
CA GLY A 233 -8.51 -0.75 -17.64
C GLY A 233 -8.52 0.36 -18.68
N ARG A 234 -9.54 1.21 -18.68
CA ARG A 234 -9.63 2.37 -19.59
C ARG A 234 -8.86 3.60 -19.10
N VAL A 235 -8.44 3.59 -17.84
CA VAL A 235 -7.38 4.44 -17.29
C VAL A 235 -6.35 3.57 -16.62
N VAL A 236 -5.08 3.76 -16.97
CA VAL A 236 -3.96 3.06 -16.36
C VAL A 236 -2.87 4.04 -15.99
N SER A 237 -2.05 3.72 -15.02
CA SER A 237 -0.87 4.51 -14.68
C SER A 237 0.32 3.61 -14.41
N GLY A 238 1.50 4.10 -14.76
CA GLY A 238 2.77 3.43 -14.58
C GLY A 238 3.80 4.38 -13.97
N ARG A 239 4.76 3.83 -13.24
CA ARG A 239 5.88 4.61 -12.69
C ARG A 239 7.07 4.50 -13.62
N SER A 240 7.44 5.62 -14.23
CA SER A 240 8.65 5.74 -15.04
C SER A 240 9.91 5.48 -14.21
N ALA A 241 11.03 5.16 -14.87
CA ALA A 241 12.29 4.79 -14.21
C ALA A 241 12.86 5.87 -13.27
N ASP A 242 12.54 7.14 -13.53
CA ASP A 242 12.89 8.30 -12.70
C ASP A 242 11.92 8.55 -11.53
N GLY A 243 10.95 7.66 -11.31
CA GLY A 243 10.01 7.71 -10.19
C GLY A 243 8.75 8.53 -10.45
N ARG A 244 8.63 9.23 -11.58
CA ARG A 244 7.42 9.99 -11.92
C ARG A 244 6.30 9.06 -12.35
N LEU A 245 5.07 9.34 -11.92
CA LEU A 245 3.89 8.67 -12.47
C LEU A 245 3.56 9.22 -13.86
N GLU A 246 3.06 8.33 -14.71
CA GLU A 246 2.51 8.62 -16.03
C GLU A 246 1.17 7.89 -16.16
N ALA A 247 0.13 8.62 -16.55
CA ALA A 247 -1.25 8.16 -16.67
C ALA A 247 -1.68 8.15 -18.14
N PHE A 248 -2.47 7.15 -18.51
CA PHE A 248 -2.99 6.94 -19.86
C PHE A 248 -4.48 6.73 -19.80
N ALA A 249 -5.22 7.31 -20.75
CA ALA A 249 -6.66 7.14 -20.85
C ALA A 249 -7.07 6.97 -22.32
N ALA A 250 -8.01 6.05 -22.58
CA ALA A 250 -8.52 5.79 -23.92
C ALA A 250 -9.90 6.41 -24.11
N GLY A 251 -9.94 7.51 -24.87
CA GLY A 251 -11.15 8.21 -25.25
C GLY A 251 -11.80 7.64 -26.53
N ALA A 252 -12.87 8.31 -26.96
CA ALA A 252 -13.61 7.93 -28.16
C ALA A 252 -12.82 8.08 -29.47
N ASP A 253 -11.74 8.87 -29.45
CA ASP A 253 -10.91 9.26 -30.60
C ASP A 253 -9.50 8.67 -30.56
N GLY A 254 -9.04 8.18 -29.41
CA GLY A 254 -7.77 7.48 -29.25
C GLY A 254 -7.25 7.54 -27.82
N VAL A 255 -5.96 7.28 -27.66
CA VAL A 255 -5.26 7.26 -26.39
C VAL A 255 -4.60 8.61 -26.12
N TYR A 256 -4.68 9.04 -24.87
CA TYR A 256 -4.02 10.23 -24.34
C TYR A 256 -3.12 9.83 -23.18
N HIS A 257 -2.09 10.62 -22.92
CA HIS A 257 -1.26 10.47 -21.73
C HIS A 257 -0.94 11.81 -21.05
N ALA A 258 -0.66 11.75 -19.76
CA ALA A 258 -0.16 12.84 -18.94
C ALA A 258 0.88 12.30 -17.94
N TRP A 259 1.82 13.12 -17.49
CA TRP A 259 2.88 12.69 -16.58
C TRP A 259 3.11 13.71 -15.47
N GLN A 260 3.57 13.25 -14.31
CA GLN A 260 4.08 14.16 -13.30
C GLN A 260 5.32 14.89 -13.84
N THR A 261 5.38 16.21 -13.69
CA THR A 261 6.49 17.07 -14.14
C THR A 261 7.71 17.01 -13.24
N ALA A 262 7.51 16.59 -11.99
CA ALA A 262 8.52 16.24 -11.00
C ALA A 262 8.01 15.06 -10.19
N VAL A 263 8.90 14.29 -9.57
CA VAL A 263 8.51 13.16 -8.71
C VAL A 263 7.56 13.65 -7.61
N ASN A 264 6.39 13.02 -7.50
CA ASN A 264 5.32 13.38 -6.56
C ASN A 264 4.77 14.82 -6.75
N GLY A 265 4.96 15.40 -7.94
CA GLY A 265 4.64 16.80 -8.23
C GLY A 265 3.39 16.98 -9.09
N SER A 266 3.25 18.18 -9.64
CA SER A 266 2.15 18.53 -10.55
C SER A 266 2.19 17.75 -11.86
N TRP A 267 1.02 17.52 -12.44
CA TRP A 267 0.85 16.83 -13.72
C TRP A 267 1.05 17.75 -14.93
N SER A 268 1.53 17.20 -16.04
CA SER A 268 1.57 17.86 -17.36
C SER A 268 0.15 18.06 -17.90
N GLN A 269 0.00 18.83 -18.97
CA GLN A 269 -1.24 18.77 -19.75
C GLN A 269 -1.35 17.39 -20.42
N TRP A 270 -2.59 16.99 -20.72
CA TRP A 270 -2.87 15.82 -21.54
C TRP A 270 -2.35 16.01 -22.96
N ARG A 271 -1.74 14.95 -23.48
CA ARG A 271 -1.25 14.88 -24.86
C ARG A 271 -1.91 13.71 -25.58
N PHE A 272 -2.35 13.95 -26.81
CA PHE A 272 -2.96 12.95 -27.68
C PHE A 272 -1.90 12.12 -28.40
N GLU A 273 -1.97 10.80 -28.27
CA GLU A 273 -1.06 9.85 -28.91
C GLU A 273 -1.67 9.12 -30.12
N GLY A 274 -2.95 9.32 -30.41
CA GLY A 274 -3.65 8.58 -31.47
C GLY A 274 -3.94 7.13 -31.05
N GLY A 275 -3.75 6.18 -31.96
CA GLY A 275 -3.92 4.75 -31.64
C GLY A 275 -5.38 4.27 -31.53
N PRO A 276 -5.60 3.08 -30.96
CA PRO A 276 -6.91 2.45 -30.87
C PRO A 276 -7.91 3.27 -30.05
N ARG A 277 -9.13 3.42 -30.59
CA ARG A 277 -10.24 4.15 -29.97
C ARG A 277 -10.95 3.30 -28.95
N ASN A 278 -11.43 3.92 -27.87
CA ASN A 278 -12.16 3.26 -26.79
C ASN A 278 -11.45 2.02 -26.22
N ALA A 279 -10.12 2.00 -26.30
CA ALA A 279 -9.34 0.83 -25.96
C ALA A 279 -9.39 0.48 -24.47
N GLN A 280 -9.22 -0.79 -24.17
CA GLN A 280 -8.70 -1.26 -22.90
C GLN A 280 -7.18 -1.12 -22.93
N LEU A 281 -6.61 -0.65 -21.83
CA LEU A 281 -5.19 -0.38 -21.70
C LEU A 281 -4.54 -1.30 -20.65
N ALA A 282 -3.29 -1.64 -20.89
CA ALA A 282 -2.38 -2.17 -19.88
C ALA A 282 -0.99 -1.55 -20.10
N VAL A 283 -0.25 -1.33 -19.02
CA VAL A 283 1.12 -0.83 -19.06
C VAL A 283 2.03 -1.81 -18.33
N ALA A 284 3.26 -2.00 -18.83
CA ALA A 284 4.27 -2.79 -18.16
C ALA A 284 5.65 -2.13 -18.28
N SER A 285 6.50 -2.39 -17.28
CA SER A 285 7.88 -1.90 -17.27
C SER A 285 8.80 -2.96 -17.86
N ASN A 286 9.50 -2.60 -18.93
CA ASN A 286 10.56 -3.41 -19.49
C ASN A 286 11.71 -3.65 -18.48
N ALA A 287 12.50 -4.69 -18.70
CA ALA A 287 13.70 -4.97 -17.91
C ALA A 287 14.70 -3.80 -17.92
N ASP A 288 14.81 -3.09 -19.05
CA ASP A 288 15.65 -1.91 -19.24
C ASP A 288 15.10 -0.60 -18.63
N GLY A 289 13.90 -0.62 -18.03
CA GLY A 289 13.28 0.52 -17.37
C GLY A 289 12.37 1.38 -18.26
N ARG A 290 12.17 1.02 -19.53
CA ARG A 290 11.19 1.68 -20.41
C ARG A 290 9.77 1.22 -20.09
N LEU A 291 8.81 2.14 -20.03
CA LEU A 291 7.40 1.76 -20.04
C LEU A 291 6.96 1.33 -21.44
N GLU A 292 6.06 0.37 -21.50
CA GLU A 292 5.40 -0.10 -22.73
C GLU A 292 3.89 -0.22 -22.49
N LEU A 293 3.12 0.44 -23.36
CA LEU A 293 1.67 0.57 -23.29
C LEU A 293 1.03 -0.28 -24.38
N PHE A 294 0.01 -1.03 -23.97
CA PHE A 294 -0.77 -1.95 -24.79
C PHE A 294 -2.20 -1.42 -24.87
N ALA A 295 -2.75 -1.31 -26.07
CA ALA A 295 -4.10 -0.80 -26.32
C ALA A 295 -4.90 -1.78 -27.18
N LEU A 296 -5.95 -2.35 -26.59
CA LEU A 296 -6.85 -3.32 -27.20
C LEU A 296 -8.23 -2.71 -27.42
N SER A 297 -8.68 -2.63 -28.66
CA SER A 297 -10.09 -2.35 -28.98
C SER A 297 -10.81 -3.62 -29.43
N ASP A 298 -12.08 -3.48 -29.81
CA ASP A 298 -12.89 -4.54 -30.43
C ASP A 298 -12.27 -5.13 -31.71
N SER A 299 -11.43 -4.36 -32.41
CA SER A 299 -10.98 -4.64 -33.77
C SER A 299 -9.46 -4.63 -33.96
N THR A 300 -8.71 -3.91 -33.13
CA THR A 300 -7.24 -3.85 -33.20
C THR A 300 -6.59 -4.02 -31.84
N PHE A 301 -5.36 -4.52 -31.85
CA PHE A 301 -4.47 -4.50 -30.71
C PHE A 301 -3.15 -3.90 -31.17
N ASP A 302 -2.81 -2.73 -30.64
CA ASP A 302 -1.55 -2.04 -30.91
C ASP A 302 -0.77 -1.78 -29.60
N HIS A 303 0.53 -1.55 -29.71
CA HIS A 303 1.37 -1.16 -28.59
C HIS A 303 2.35 -0.03 -28.95
N MET A 304 2.82 0.68 -27.94
CA MET A 304 3.85 1.72 -28.05
C MET A 304 4.76 1.66 -26.82
N TRP A 305 6.01 2.13 -26.93
CA TRP A 305 6.99 2.06 -25.85
C TRP A 305 7.79 3.36 -25.72
N GLN A 306 8.26 3.65 -24.52
CA GLN A 306 9.28 4.68 -24.33
C GLN A 306 10.53 4.29 -25.12
N THR A 307 11.18 5.26 -25.78
CA THR A 307 12.39 5.08 -26.61
C THR A 307 13.68 4.99 -25.79
N GLY A 308 13.59 5.32 -24.51
CA GLY A 308 14.61 5.21 -23.47
C GLY A 308 13.92 5.37 -22.11
N PRO A 309 14.55 4.97 -20.98
CA PRO A 309 13.91 5.09 -19.67
C PRO A 309 13.49 6.54 -19.40
N SER A 310 12.21 6.75 -19.08
CA SER A 310 11.62 8.09 -18.86
C SER A 310 11.73 9.06 -20.05
N ALA A 311 11.96 8.56 -21.27
CA ALA A 311 12.05 9.35 -22.49
C ALA A 311 10.70 9.45 -23.23
N GLY A 312 10.70 10.05 -24.43
CA GLY A 312 9.52 10.09 -25.28
C GLY A 312 9.11 8.72 -25.83
N TRP A 313 7.91 8.64 -26.38
CA TRP A 313 7.30 7.41 -26.87
C TRP A 313 7.57 7.14 -28.37
N SER A 314 7.55 5.86 -28.75
CA SER A 314 7.51 5.40 -30.13
C SER A 314 6.18 5.76 -30.81
N GLY A 315 6.09 5.54 -32.13
CA GLY A 315 4.79 5.38 -32.77
C GLY A 315 4.13 4.05 -32.39
N TRP A 316 2.83 3.93 -32.69
CA TRP A 316 2.08 2.68 -32.55
C TRP A 316 2.59 1.61 -33.52
N ALA A 317 2.75 0.39 -33.02
CA ALA A 317 3.00 -0.80 -33.82
C ALA A 317 1.85 -1.79 -33.65
N ASN A 318 1.52 -2.51 -34.72
CA ASN A 318 0.49 -3.54 -34.64
C ASN A 318 0.97 -4.69 -33.75
N PHE A 319 0.10 -5.09 -32.83
CA PHE A 319 0.36 -6.11 -31.84
C PHE A 319 -0.58 -7.31 -31.96
N GLY A 320 -1.64 -7.21 -32.76
CA GLY A 320 -2.58 -8.30 -33.02
C GLY A 320 -3.93 -7.82 -33.53
N GLY A 321 -4.93 -8.69 -33.45
CA GLY A 321 -6.34 -8.36 -33.67
C GLY A 321 -7.04 -7.91 -32.38
N GLY A 322 -8.29 -7.45 -32.52
CA GLY A 322 -9.09 -6.96 -31.39
C GLY A 322 -9.54 -8.03 -30.38
N GLY A 323 -10.19 -7.58 -29.32
CA GLY A 323 -10.62 -8.39 -28.19
C GLY A 323 -11.50 -7.62 -27.21
N TYR A 324 -11.56 -8.11 -25.97
CA TYR A 324 -12.42 -7.58 -24.92
C TYR A 324 -11.62 -6.85 -23.84
N ARG A 325 -10.77 -7.55 -23.07
CA ARG A 325 -9.88 -6.97 -22.05
C ARG A 325 -8.49 -7.63 -22.12
N LEU A 326 -7.49 -6.95 -21.56
CA LEU A 326 -6.10 -7.39 -21.52
C LEU A 326 -5.48 -7.17 -20.14
N ALA A 327 -4.41 -7.90 -19.85
CA ALA A 327 -3.52 -7.67 -18.71
C ALA A 327 -2.06 -7.86 -19.16
N ALA A 328 -1.13 -7.09 -18.61
CA ALA A 328 0.30 -7.16 -18.94
C ALA A 328 1.15 -7.16 -17.68
N GLY A 329 2.20 -7.96 -17.66
CA GLY A 329 3.02 -8.20 -16.47
C GLY A 329 4.40 -8.70 -16.84
N SER A 330 5.31 -8.68 -15.88
CA SER A 330 6.69 -9.13 -16.11
C SER A 330 6.91 -10.50 -15.48
N ASN A 331 7.48 -11.39 -16.28
CA ASN A 331 8.10 -12.59 -15.78
C ASN A 331 9.28 -12.23 -14.85
N ALA A 332 9.63 -13.13 -13.93
CA ALA A 332 10.77 -12.95 -13.03
C ALA A 332 12.11 -12.78 -13.78
N ASP A 333 12.21 -13.31 -15.01
CA ASP A 333 13.37 -13.13 -15.90
C ASP A 333 13.40 -11.77 -16.62
N GLY A 334 12.40 -10.91 -16.42
CA GLY A 334 12.31 -9.56 -17.01
C GLY A 334 11.62 -9.49 -18.36
N ARG A 335 11.10 -10.59 -18.90
CA ARG A 335 10.28 -10.58 -20.13
C ARG A 335 8.85 -10.15 -19.82
N ILE A 336 8.33 -9.19 -20.59
CA ILE A 336 6.90 -8.87 -20.52
C ILE A 336 6.09 -10.01 -21.15
N GLU A 337 4.97 -10.37 -20.52
CA GLU A 337 3.96 -11.27 -21.05
C GLU A 337 2.58 -10.62 -20.94
N VAL A 338 1.82 -10.71 -22.02
CA VAL A 338 0.54 -10.02 -22.22
C VAL A 338 -0.53 -11.04 -22.49
N PHE A 339 -1.64 -10.93 -21.77
CA PHE A 339 -2.83 -11.75 -21.94
C PHE A 339 -3.97 -10.91 -22.51
N ALA A 340 -4.74 -11.49 -23.42
CA ALA A 340 -5.95 -10.86 -23.96
C ALA A 340 -7.07 -11.89 -24.09
N SER A 341 -8.29 -11.48 -23.74
CA SER A 341 -9.49 -12.29 -23.92
C SER A 341 -10.31 -11.78 -25.10
N ASN A 342 -10.93 -12.69 -25.84
CA ASN A 342 -11.90 -12.41 -26.88
C ASN A 342 -13.02 -13.47 -26.86
N ALA A 343 -13.89 -13.47 -27.87
CA ALA A 343 -15.03 -14.40 -27.95
C ALA A 343 -14.63 -15.89 -28.05
N SER A 344 -13.37 -16.21 -28.33
CA SER A 344 -12.85 -17.57 -28.44
C SER A 344 -12.09 -18.07 -27.21
N GLY A 345 -11.86 -17.21 -26.20
CA GLY A 345 -11.13 -17.56 -24.98
C GLY A 345 -9.99 -16.60 -24.68
N VAL A 346 -8.98 -17.07 -23.97
CA VAL A 346 -7.83 -16.28 -23.52
C VAL A 346 -6.56 -16.70 -24.26
N PHE A 347 -5.82 -15.70 -24.74
CA PHE A 347 -4.59 -15.84 -25.50
C PHE A 347 -3.47 -15.06 -24.82
N HIS A 348 -2.23 -15.42 -25.10
CA HIS A 348 -1.06 -14.72 -24.59
C HIS A 348 0.04 -14.55 -25.63
N ARG A 349 0.89 -13.56 -25.40
CA ARG A 349 2.07 -13.23 -26.20
C ARG A 349 3.16 -12.73 -25.25
N TRP A 350 4.41 -13.12 -25.47
CA TRP A 350 5.52 -12.76 -24.60
C TRP A 350 6.74 -12.26 -25.36
N GLN A 351 7.55 -11.44 -24.69
CA GLN A 351 8.90 -11.14 -25.18
C GLN A 351 9.75 -12.41 -25.13
N THR A 352 10.49 -12.71 -26.19
CA THR A 352 11.39 -13.89 -26.33
C THR A 352 12.74 -13.70 -25.62
N ALA A 353 13.10 -12.47 -25.32
CA ALA A 353 14.21 -12.07 -24.47
C ALA A 353 13.83 -10.78 -23.73
N PRO A 354 14.40 -10.48 -22.55
CA PRO A 354 14.07 -9.25 -21.81
C PRO A 354 14.26 -8.02 -22.70
N SER A 355 13.20 -7.20 -22.83
CA SER A 355 13.20 -6.01 -23.68
C SER A 355 13.48 -6.29 -25.17
N GLY A 356 13.19 -7.51 -25.63
CA GLY A 356 13.48 -8.00 -26.98
C GLY A 356 12.24 -8.17 -27.87
N ALA A 357 12.39 -9.01 -28.89
CA ALA A 357 11.33 -9.34 -29.84
C ALA A 357 10.19 -10.15 -29.19
N TRP A 358 9.02 -10.17 -29.82
CA TRP A 358 7.83 -10.86 -29.33
C TRP A 358 7.61 -12.22 -30.03
N ALA A 359 7.19 -13.23 -29.26
CA ALA A 359 6.65 -14.49 -29.78
C ALA A 359 5.32 -14.24 -30.50
N ASP A 360 4.78 -15.22 -31.22
CA ASP A 360 3.43 -15.13 -31.78
C ASP A 360 2.34 -15.25 -30.69
N TRP A 361 1.10 -14.90 -31.05
CA TRP A 361 -0.04 -15.14 -30.15
C TRP A 361 -0.33 -16.63 -30.05
N GLU A 362 -0.42 -17.13 -28.83
CA GLU A 362 -0.78 -18.52 -28.54
C GLU A 362 -2.04 -18.59 -27.65
N GLY A 363 -2.81 -19.67 -27.81
CA GLY A 363 -3.98 -19.92 -26.97
C GLY A 363 -3.58 -20.59 -25.65
N THR A 364 -4.20 -20.20 -24.54
CA THR A 364 -3.90 -20.72 -23.19
C THR A 364 -4.59 -22.06 -22.89
N GLY A 365 -4.93 -22.84 -23.92
CA GLY A 365 -5.70 -24.08 -23.77
C GLY A 365 -7.18 -23.87 -23.39
N GLY A 366 -7.72 -22.66 -23.58
CA GLY A 366 -9.12 -22.32 -23.31
C GLY A 366 -9.27 -21.01 -22.53
N GLY A 367 -10.02 -21.07 -21.44
CA GLY A 367 -10.29 -19.94 -20.55
C GLY A 367 -11.64 -19.26 -20.81
N PRO A 368 -12.17 -18.51 -19.82
CA PRO A 368 -13.39 -17.74 -20.00
C PRO A 368 -13.29 -16.76 -21.18
N ALA A 369 -14.22 -16.88 -22.13
CA ALA A 369 -14.32 -15.97 -23.27
C ALA A 369 -14.90 -14.62 -22.85
N ASN A 370 -14.51 -13.55 -23.54
CA ASN A 370 -14.89 -12.16 -23.24
C ASN A 370 -14.73 -11.83 -21.75
N ALA A 371 -13.59 -12.24 -21.18
CA ALA A 371 -13.31 -12.09 -19.76
C ALA A 371 -12.55 -10.81 -19.48
N ARG A 372 -12.84 -10.22 -18.32
CA ARG A 372 -12.02 -9.21 -17.66
C ARG A 372 -10.84 -9.92 -17.03
N LEU A 373 -9.64 -9.38 -17.24
CA LEU A 373 -8.39 -10.03 -16.89
C LEU A 373 -7.69 -9.23 -15.79
N ALA A 374 -7.25 -9.94 -14.76
CA ALA A 374 -6.29 -9.44 -13.78
C ALA A 374 -5.09 -10.40 -13.75
N MET A 375 -3.92 -9.87 -13.40
CA MET A 375 -2.69 -10.66 -13.30
C MET A 375 -1.87 -10.16 -12.12
N GLU A 376 -1.21 -11.10 -11.45
CA GLU A 376 -0.29 -10.78 -10.36
C GLU A 376 0.85 -11.81 -10.30
N ASN A 377 1.98 -11.41 -9.74
CA ASN A 377 3.10 -12.31 -9.45
C ASN A 377 2.96 -12.89 -8.04
N ALA A 378 2.93 -14.22 -7.94
CA ALA A 378 3.09 -14.94 -6.69
C ALA A 378 4.44 -14.59 -6.01
N PRO A 379 4.60 -14.85 -4.70
CA PRO A 379 5.84 -14.56 -3.97
C PRO A 379 7.12 -15.11 -4.60
N ASP A 380 7.02 -16.24 -5.29
CA ASP A 380 8.13 -16.92 -5.97
C ASP A 380 8.44 -16.35 -7.37
N GLY A 381 7.67 -15.36 -7.82
CA GLY A 381 7.81 -14.69 -9.12
C GLY A 381 7.00 -15.30 -10.26
N ARG A 382 6.26 -16.41 -10.03
CA ARG A 382 5.36 -16.99 -11.04
C ARG A 382 4.19 -16.04 -11.32
N LEU A 383 3.84 -15.90 -12.59
CA LEU A 383 2.63 -15.18 -12.98
C LEU A 383 1.39 -16.06 -12.75
N GLU A 384 0.32 -15.44 -12.26
CA GLU A 384 -1.02 -16.02 -12.14
C GLU A 384 -2.05 -15.05 -12.75
N VAL A 385 -2.92 -15.59 -13.60
CA VAL A 385 -3.90 -14.83 -14.39
C VAL A 385 -5.30 -15.26 -14.01
N PHE A 386 -6.14 -14.26 -13.77
CA PHE A 386 -7.52 -14.38 -13.34
C PHE A 386 -8.42 -13.86 -14.45
N ALA A 387 -9.40 -14.67 -14.86
CA ALA A 387 -10.32 -14.33 -15.94
C ALA A 387 -11.77 -14.44 -15.47
N LEU A 388 -12.46 -13.30 -15.45
CA LEU A 388 -13.85 -13.18 -15.03
C LEU A 388 -14.74 -12.79 -16.22
N SER A 389 -15.63 -13.68 -16.63
CA SER A 389 -16.77 -13.35 -17.49
C SER A 389 -18.03 -13.12 -16.66
N ASP A 390 -19.11 -12.72 -17.32
CA ASP A 390 -20.41 -12.52 -16.67
C ASP A 390 -20.97 -13.81 -16.02
N SER A 391 -20.50 -15.00 -16.44
CA SER A 391 -20.99 -16.29 -15.94
C SER A 391 -19.92 -17.20 -15.34
N THR A 392 -18.63 -16.94 -15.54
CA THR A 392 -17.55 -17.87 -15.18
C THR A 392 -16.33 -17.13 -14.67
N PHE A 393 -15.74 -17.64 -13.60
CA PHE A 393 -14.44 -17.18 -13.11
C PHE A 393 -13.45 -18.34 -13.15
N GLY A 394 -12.41 -18.23 -13.98
CA GLY A 394 -11.30 -19.17 -14.01
C GLY A 394 -9.97 -18.50 -13.67
N HIS A 395 -8.99 -19.30 -13.29
CA HIS A 395 -7.60 -18.87 -13.15
C HIS A 395 -6.62 -19.91 -13.73
N LEU A 396 -5.42 -19.46 -14.10
CA LEU A 396 -4.28 -20.31 -14.44
C LEU A 396 -2.99 -19.66 -13.95
N TYR A 397 -1.98 -20.47 -13.70
CA TYR A 397 -0.70 -20.02 -13.16
C TYR A 397 0.45 -20.69 -13.88
N GLN A 398 1.62 -20.05 -13.86
CA GLN A 398 2.83 -20.72 -14.31
C GLN A 398 3.16 -21.89 -13.37
N THR A 399 3.60 -23.01 -13.90
CA THR A 399 3.97 -24.22 -13.13
C THR A 399 5.42 -24.19 -12.61
N ALA A 400 6.23 -23.29 -13.18
CA ALA A 400 7.58 -22.94 -12.74
C ALA A 400 7.83 -21.46 -13.04
N VAL A 401 8.76 -20.83 -12.33
CA VAL A 401 9.12 -19.42 -12.55
C VAL A 401 9.52 -19.22 -14.01
N SER A 402 8.81 -18.33 -14.71
CA SER A 402 9.03 -18.05 -16.14
C SER A 402 8.91 -19.29 -17.04
N GLY A 403 8.10 -20.27 -16.62
CA GLY A 403 7.89 -21.54 -17.31
C GLY A 403 6.51 -21.65 -17.98
N GLY A 404 6.10 -22.90 -18.24
CA GLY A 404 4.80 -23.20 -18.85
C GLY A 404 3.61 -23.02 -17.90
N TRP A 405 2.41 -23.04 -18.46
CA TRP A 405 1.15 -22.73 -17.77
C TRP A 405 0.40 -23.98 -17.31
N SER A 406 -0.35 -23.85 -16.21
CA SER A 406 -1.33 -24.85 -15.76
C SER A 406 -2.50 -24.95 -16.73
N ALA A 407 -3.36 -25.95 -16.53
CA ALA A 407 -4.71 -25.89 -17.08
C ALA A 407 -5.52 -24.79 -16.36
N TRP A 408 -6.59 -24.32 -17.00
CA TRP A 408 -7.58 -23.46 -16.35
C TRP A 408 -8.32 -24.23 -15.26
N GLU A 409 -8.38 -23.65 -14.07
CA GLU A 409 -9.13 -24.17 -12.93
C GLU A 409 -10.33 -23.27 -12.62
N ASP A 410 -11.42 -23.86 -12.15
CA ASP A 410 -12.59 -23.12 -11.67
C ASP A 410 -12.21 -22.30 -10.44
N PHE A 411 -12.46 -21.00 -10.53
CA PHE A 411 -12.17 -20.04 -9.48
C PHE A 411 -13.44 -19.42 -8.90
N GLY A 412 -14.63 -19.73 -9.42
CA GLY A 412 -15.92 -19.25 -8.90
C GLY A 412 -16.95 -18.88 -9.96
N GLY A 413 -18.05 -18.26 -9.50
CA GLY A 413 -19.09 -17.72 -10.39
C GLY A 413 -18.67 -16.43 -11.09
N GLY A 414 -19.38 -16.09 -12.17
CA GLY A 414 -19.16 -14.85 -12.92
C GLY A 414 -19.47 -13.57 -12.15
N GLY A 415 -19.16 -12.43 -12.76
CA GLY A 415 -19.28 -11.13 -12.12
C GLY A 415 -19.03 -9.96 -13.06
N HIS A 416 -18.90 -8.77 -12.47
CA HIS A 416 -18.76 -7.51 -13.17
C HIS A 416 -17.31 -7.08 -13.38
N ASP A 417 -16.41 -7.17 -12.39
CA ASP A 417 -15.00 -6.82 -12.59
C ASP A 417 -14.07 -7.57 -11.62
N VAL A 418 -12.77 -7.61 -11.92
CA VAL A 418 -11.75 -8.32 -11.16
C VAL A 418 -10.46 -7.51 -11.03
N THR A 419 -9.89 -7.46 -9.83
CA THR A 419 -8.53 -6.96 -9.58
C THR A 419 -7.78 -7.94 -8.68
N ALA A 420 -6.48 -8.11 -8.94
CA ALA A 420 -5.60 -8.94 -8.13
C ALA A 420 -4.52 -8.06 -7.48
N THR A 421 -4.08 -8.45 -6.30
CA THR A 421 -2.98 -7.82 -5.58
C THR A 421 -2.28 -8.86 -4.70
N HIS A 422 -1.31 -8.42 -3.92
CA HIS A 422 -0.57 -9.25 -2.99
C HIS A 422 -0.56 -8.60 -1.60
N ASN A 423 -0.62 -9.42 -0.58
CA ASN A 423 -0.55 -9.02 0.81
C ASN A 423 0.89 -8.65 1.23
N GLN A 424 1.07 -8.10 2.43
CA GLN A 424 2.40 -7.80 2.96
C GLN A 424 3.26 -9.07 3.13
N ASP A 425 2.62 -10.20 3.41
CA ASP A 425 3.26 -11.52 3.47
C ASP A 425 3.49 -12.17 2.09
N GLY A 426 3.18 -11.45 1.01
CA GLY A 426 3.33 -11.86 -0.38
C GLY A 426 2.15 -12.66 -0.94
N ARG A 427 1.24 -13.17 -0.10
CA ARG A 427 0.12 -14.00 -0.58
C ARG A 427 -0.79 -13.22 -1.52
N LEU A 428 -1.19 -13.84 -2.62
CA LEU A 428 -2.13 -13.22 -3.54
C LEU A 428 -3.52 -13.07 -2.90
N GLU A 429 -4.17 -11.98 -3.24
CA GLU A 429 -5.56 -11.70 -2.89
C GLU A 429 -6.27 -11.09 -4.09
N VAL A 430 -7.43 -11.65 -4.40
CA VAL A 430 -8.22 -11.33 -5.60
C VAL A 430 -9.56 -10.79 -5.14
N PHE A 431 -9.97 -9.69 -5.74
CA PHE A 431 -11.26 -9.06 -5.52
C PHE A 431 -12.08 -9.15 -6.79
N ALA A 432 -13.37 -9.43 -6.64
CA ALA A 432 -14.33 -9.41 -7.73
C ALA A 432 -15.62 -8.73 -7.31
N SER A 433 -16.25 -8.03 -8.23
CA SER A 433 -17.55 -7.39 -8.04
C SER A 433 -18.64 -8.14 -8.80
N ASN A 434 -19.89 -8.00 -8.36
CA ASN A 434 -21.09 -8.41 -9.10
C ASN A 434 -22.28 -7.58 -8.60
N ALA A 435 -23.51 -7.99 -8.96
CA ALA A 435 -24.74 -7.30 -8.57
C ALA A 435 -25.01 -7.24 -7.05
N ASP A 436 -24.33 -8.07 -6.24
CA ASP A 436 -24.47 -8.11 -4.78
C ASP A 436 -23.39 -7.28 -4.04
N GLY A 437 -22.34 -6.84 -4.74
CA GLY A 437 -21.23 -6.06 -4.17
C GLY A 437 -19.86 -6.63 -4.51
N VAL A 438 -18.91 -6.43 -3.60
CA VAL A 438 -17.50 -6.83 -3.73
C VAL A 438 -17.19 -8.01 -2.82
N PHE A 439 -16.48 -8.99 -3.38
CA PHE A 439 -16.04 -10.21 -2.75
C PHE A 439 -14.54 -10.34 -2.89
N HIS A 440 -13.92 -11.10 -1.99
CA HIS A 440 -12.49 -11.39 -2.06
C HIS A 440 -12.16 -12.84 -1.74
N ARG A 441 -11.00 -13.28 -2.22
CA ARG A 441 -10.42 -14.60 -2.00
C ARG A 441 -8.90 -14.46 -1.92
N TRP A 442 -8.26 -15.16 -1.00
CA TRP A 442 -6.81 -15.03 -0.77
C TRP A 442 -6.12 -16.39 -0.67
N GLN A 443 -4.85 -16.44 -1.06
CA GLN A 443 -4.04 -17.65 -0.91
C GLN A 443 -3.91 -18.01 0.58
N THR A 444 -4.08 -19.27 0.93
CA THR A 444 -3.80 -19.83 2.27
C THR A 444 -2.52 -20.67 2.29
N GLY A 445 -1.92 -20.87 1.11
CA GLY A 445 -0.68 -21.58 0.86
C GLY A 445 -0.30 -21.42 -0.63
N PRO A 446 0.84 -21.98 -1.09
CA PRO A 446 1.35 -21.77 -2.45
C PRO A 446 0.43 -22.22 -3.60
N ALA A 447 -0.53 -23.10 -3.30
CA ALA A 447 -1.50 -23.65 -4.25
C ALA A 447 -2.91 -23.80 -3.64
N SER A 448 -3.18 -23.14 -2.50
CA SER A 448 -4.47 -23.25 -1.80
C SER A 448 -5.05 -21.88 -1.54
N TRP A 449 -6.39 -21.79 -1.57
CA TRP A 449 -7.12 -20.53 -1.46
C TRP A 449 -8.21 -20.61 -0.39
N SER A 450 -8.59 -19.47 0.19
CA SER A 450 -9.77 -19.33 1.03
C SER A 450 -11.06 -19.52 0.23
N ALA A 451 -12.22 -19.56 0.89
CA ALA A 451 -13.49 -19.39 0.20
C ALA A 451 -13.72 -17.92 -0.18
N TRP A 452 -14.51 -17.66 -1.22
CA TRP A 452 -15.00 -16.31 -1.51
C TRP A 452 -15.78 -15.77 -0.33
N THR A 453 -15.41 -14.59 0.12
CA THR A 453 -16.04 -13.89 1.25
C THR A 453 -16.50 -12.52 0.80
N GLY A 454 -17.70 -12.09 1.17
CA GLY A 454 -18.17 -10.74 0.88
C GLY A 454 -17.45 -9.70 1.75
N THR A 455 -17.02 -8.59 1.16
CA THR A 455 -16.48 -7.44 1.89
C THR A 455 -17.49 -6.28 1.96
N GLY A 456 -18.65 -6.40 1.29
CA GLY A 456 -19.63 -5.32 1.16
C GLY A 456 -19.38 -4.55 -0.13
N GLY A 457 -19.30 -3.22 -0.07
CA GLY A 457 -19.03 -2.40 -1.26
C GLY A 457 -20.27 -2.15 -2.12
N ILE A 458 -20.05 -1.48 -3.25
CA ILE A 458 -21.11 -1.10 -4.18
C ILE A 458 -21.25 -2.17 -5.28
N PRO A 459 -22.47 -2.43 -5.78
CA PRO A 459 -22.70 -3.44 -6.81
C PRO A 459 -22.19 -2.98 -8.17
N ASP A 460 -21.90 -3.97 -9.03
CA ASP A 460 -21.51 -3.80 -10.43
C ASP A 460 -20.41 -2.75 -10.62
N ALA A 461 -19.40 -2.81 -9.76
CA ALA A 461 -18.31 -1.86 -9.73
C ALA A 461 -17.17 -2.28 -10.66
N GLU A 462 -16.49 -1.30 -11.28
CA GLU A 462 -15.09 -1.45 -11.68
C GLU A 462 -14.21 -1.36 -10.43
N LEU A 463 -13.12 -2.12 -10.40
CA LEU A 463 -12.28 -2.33 -9.23
C LEU A 463 -10.82 -2.03 -9.51
N THR A 464 -10.15 -1.49 -8.50
CA THR A 464 -8.68 -1.46 -8.45
C THR A 464 -8.22 -1.62 -7.02
N ALA A 465 -7.05 -2.20 -6.82
CA ALA A 465 -6.42 -2.34 -5.51
C ALA A 465 -4.99 -1.81 -5.55
N SER A 466 -4.57 -1.21 -4.44
CA SER A 466 -3.20 -0.74 -4.25
C SER A 466 -2.80 -0.91 -2.79
N ARG A 467 -1.50 -0.82 -2.51
CA ARG A 467 -0.96 -1.01 -1.15
C ARG A 467 -0.49 0.31 -0.59
N SER A 468 -0.86 0.59 0.65
CA SER A 468 -0.25 1.67 1.42
C SER A 468 1.21 1.32 1.76
N VAL A 469 2.02 2.32 2.12
CA VAL A 469 3.46 2.10 2.40
C VAL A 469 3.73 1.14 3.56
N ASP A 470 2.79 1.03 4.49
CA ASP A 470 2.82 0.10 5.62
C ASP A 470 2.40 -1.33 5.22
N GLY A 471 2.07 -1.54 3.95
CA GLY A 471 1.76 -2.82 3.36
C GLY A 471 0.29 -3.22 3.42
N ARG A 472 -0.59 -2.39 3.97
CA ARG A 472 -2.05 -2.64 3.97
C ARG A 472 -2.60 -2.55 2.55
N VAL A 473 -3.43 -3.52 2.19
CA VAL A 473 -4.20 -3.49 0.94
C VAL A 473 -5.37 -2.51 1.09
N GLU A 474 -5.57 -1.68 0.07
CA GLU A 474 -6.72 -0.80 -0.08
C GLU A 474 -7.39 -1.05 -1.43
N VAL A 475 -8.71 -1.18 -1.42
CA VAL A 475 -9.54 -1.53 -2.56
C VAL A 475 -10.49 -0.38 -2.84
N PHE A 476 -10.54 0.03 -4.11
CA PHE A 476 -11.40 1.09 -4.60
C PHE A 476 -12.39 0.50 -5.59
N ALA A 477 -13.63 0.96 -5.51
CA ALA A 477 -14.73 0.53 -6.33
C ALA A 477 -15.43 1.77 -6.91
N ILE A 478 -15.76 1.73 -8.20
CA ILE A 478 -16.55 2.78 -8.84
C ILE A 478 -17.66 2.18 -9.70
N ASN A 479 -18.83 2.81 -9.69
CA ASN A 479 -19.86 2.57 -10.69
C ASN A 479 -20.40 3.92 -11.18
N ALA A 480 -21.44 3.90 -12.04
CA ALA A 480 -21.99 5.11 -12.63
C ALA A 480 -22.48 6.16 -11.60
N GLY A 481 -22.84 5.74 -10.38
CA GLY A 481 -23.43 6.62 -9.35
C GLY A 481 -22.46 7.08 -8.26
N THR A 482 -21.48 6.26 -7.88
CA THR A 482 -20.61 6.55 -6.73
C THR A 482 -19.25 5.85 -6.85
N ALA A 483 -18.25 6.40 -6.16
CA ALA A 483 -17.02 5.72 -5.81
C ALA A 483 -17.01 5.41 -4.32
N SER A 484 -16.45 4.26 -3.93
CA SER A 484 -16.29 3.81 -2.55
C SER A 484 -14.95 3.11 -2.36
N HIS A 485 -14.45 3.03 -1.12
CA HIS A 485 -13.22 2.31 -0.82
C HIS A 485 -13.27 1.60 0.53
N THR A 486 -12.37 0.64 0.71
CA THR A 486 -12.09 -0.05 1.98
C THR A 486 -10.61 -0.40 2.09
N TRP A 487 -10.09 -0.52 3.30
CA TRP A 487 -8.69 -0.86 3.57
C TRP A 487 -8.57 -1.93 4.64
N GLN A 488 -7.50 -2.72 4.60
CA GLN A 488 -7.12 -3.56 5.73
C GLN A 488 -6.83 -2.68 6.95
N THR A 489 -7.37 -3.04 8.12
CA THR A 489 -7.20 -2.29 9.38
C THR A 489 -5.79 -2.39 9.98
N ALA A 490 -5.06 -3.43 9.60
CA ALA A 490 -3.63 -3.63 9.77
C ALA A 490 -3.17 -4.58 8.65
N PRO A 491 -1.87 -4.70 8.33
CA PRO A 491 -1.44 -5.62 7.28
C PRO A 491 -1.93 -7.04 7.54
N ASN A 492 -2.49 -7.67 6.50
CA ASN A 492 -3.07 -9.03 6.55
C ASN A 492 -4.26 -9.19 7.52
N ALA A 493 -4.86 -8.09 7.99
CA ALA A 493 -6.03 -8.10 8.88
C ALA A 493 -7.34 -7.94 8.10
N SER A 494 -8.46 -7.90 8.84
CA SER A 494 -9.79 -7.64 8.26
C SER A 494 -9.91 -6.24 7.67
N TYR A 495 -10.81 -6.10 6.70
CA TYR A 495 -11.16 -4.84 6.05
C TYR A 495 -12.02 -3.95 6.95
N ALA A 496 -11.80 -2.64 6.82
CA ALA A 496 -12.67 -1.62 7.38
C ALA A 496 -14.05 -1.63 6.68
N PRO A 497 -15.09 -1.05 7.28
CA PRO A 497 -16.34 -0.78 6.57
C PRO A 497 -16.08 0.03 5.29
N TRP A 498 -16.86 -0.21 4.25
CA TRP A 498 -16.79 0.60 3.03
C TRP A 498 -17.28 2.02 3.29
N GLU A 499 -16.54 2.99 2.77
CA GLU A 499 -16.87 4.41 2.88
C GLU A 499 -17.02 5.03 1.49
N THR A 500 -17.91 6.03 1.38
CA THR A 500 -18.05 6.81 0.14
C THR A 500 -16.75 7.56 -0.13
N PHE A 501 -16.20 7.30 -1.30
CA PHE A 501 -14.92 7.84 -1.73
C PHE A 501 -15.06 8.96 -2.75
N GLY A 502 -16.20 9.11 -3.42
CA GLY A 502 -16.44 10.16 -4.40
C GLY A 502 -17.72 9.96 -5.22
N GLY A 503 -17.88 10.77 -6.26
CA GLY A 503 -18.93 10.58 -7.26
C GLY A 503 -18.67 9.36 -8.16
N GLY A 504 -19.67 9.01 -8.96
CA GLY A 504 -19.58 7.91 -9.91
C GLY A 504 -18.74 8.22 -11.15
N GLY A 505 -18.50 7.18 -11.95
CA GLY A 505 -17.64 7.22 -13.12
C GLY A 505 -17.77 5.97 -13.97
N THR A 506 -16.81 5.78 -14.87
CA THR A 506 -16.78 4.71 -15.88
C THR A 506 -15.62 3.73 -15.70
N GLU A 507 -14.56 4.11 -14.98
CA GLU A 507 -13.40 3.26 -14.69
C GLU A 507 -12.64 3.82 -13.48
N ILE A 508 -11.89 2.98 -12.78
CA ILE A 508 -10.98 3.37 -11.69
C ILE A 508 -9.64 2.64 -11.81
N GLY A 509 -8.55 3.37 -11.61
CA GLY A 509 -7.20 2.82 -11.55
C GLY A 509 -6.42 3.42 -10.38
N ALA A 510 -5.48 2.68 -9.81
CA ALA A 510 -4.63 3.16 -8.75
C ALA A 510 -3.15 2.84 -9.02
N SER A 511 -2.28 3.71 -8.54
CA SER A 511 -0.82 3.48 -8.53
C SER A 511 -0.18 4.20 -7.36
N ASN A 512 1.03 3.75 -7.01
CA ASN A 512 1.82 4.39 -5.97
C ASN A 512 2.79 5.39 -6.57
N ASN A 513 2.79 6.59 -5.99
CA ASN A 513 3.83 7.58 -6.18
C ASN A 513 5.23 6.99 -5.84
N ALA A 514 6.31 7.69 -6.19
CA ALA A 514 7.67 7.25 -5.81
C ALA A 514 7.82 7.13 -4.29
N ASP A 515 7.03 7.90 -3.58
CA ASP A 515 6.96 7.92 -2.13
C ASP A 515 5.98 6.92 -1.50
N GLY A 516 5.40 6.07 -2.34
CA GLY A 516 4.50 5.00 -1.93
C GLY A 516 3.07 5.44 -1.61
N ARG A 517 2.74 6.74 -1.62
CA ARG A 517 1.34 7.20 -1.47
C ARG A 517 0.51 6.71 -2.64
N ILE A 518 -0.66 6.16 -2.33
CA ILE A 518 -1.62 5.77 -3.35
C ILE A 518 -2.18 7.03 -4.02
N GLU A 519 -2.21 7.02 -5.34
CA GLU A 519 -2.93 7.97 -6.17
C GLU A 519 -3.93 7.19 -7.03
N VAL A 520 -5.18 7.64 -6.99
CA VAL A 520 -6.34 7.00 -7.62
C VAL A 520 -6.83 7.90 -8.73
N PHE A 521 -7.05 7.31 -9.89
CA PHE A 521 -7.56 7.93 -11.10
C PHE A 521 -8.93 7.37 -11.39
N GLY A 522 -9.94 8.22 -11.54
CA GLY A 522 -11.25 7.82 -11.99
C GLY A 522 -11.59 8.49 -13.30
N THR A 523 -12.43 7.85 -14.11
CA THR A 523 -12.87 8.42 -15.38
C THR A 523 -14.37 8.61 -15.41
N SER A 524 -14.82 9.48 -16.31
CA SER A 524 -16.22 9.66 -16.64
C SER A 524 -16.37 10.11 -18.09
N HIS A 525 -17.62 10.25 -18.52
CA HIS A 525 -17.98 10.90 -19.78
C HIS A 525 -17.55 12.39 -19.87
N ALA A 526 -17.07 12.98 -18.78
CA ALA A 526 -16.56 14.36 -18.76
C ALA A 526 -15.03 14.43 -18.79
N GLY A 527 -14.31 13.37 -18.41
CA GLY A 527 -12.85 13.45 -18.27
C GLY A 527 -12.27 12.48 -17.25
N VAL A 528 -11.00 12.70 -16.94
CA VAL A 528 -10.18 11.95 -15.97
C VAL A 528 -9.88 12.83 -14.76
N TYR A 529 -10.27 12.35 -13.59
CA TYR A 529 -10.03 12.99 -12.31
C TYR A 529 -9.14 12.12 -11.44
N HIS A 530 -8.49 12.73 -10.45
CA HIS A 530 -7.60 12.02 -9.54
C HIS A 530 -7.68 12.57 -8.12
N ARG A 531 -7.21 11.75 -7.18
CA ARG A 531 -6.88 12.15 -5.82
C ARG A 531 -5.78 11.27 -5.27
N TRP A 532 -5.08 11.74 -4.25
CA TRP A 532 -3.95 11.03 -3.66
C TRP A 532 -4.03 11.02 -2.14
N GLN A 533 -3.41 10.01 -1.53
CA GLN A 533 -3.24 9.96 -0.08
C GLN A 533 -2.40 11.15 0.38
N THR A 534 -2.85 11.82 1.43
CA THR A 534 -2.11 12.85 2.19
C THR A 534 -1.66 12.34 3.56
N GLY A 535 -2.10 11.14 3.92
CA GLY A 535 -1.76 10.35 5.10
C GLY A 535 -2.37 8.95 4.95
N PHE A 536 -2.19 8.05 5.92
CA PHE A 536 -2.66 6.66 5.79
C PHE A 536 -4.17 6.46 5.68
N THR A 537 -4.95 7.45 6.13
CA THR A 537 -6.41 7.44 6.07
C THR A 537 -6.97 8.76 5.57
N THR A 538 -6.11 9.68 5.12
CA THR A 538 -6.52 11.02 4.66
C THR A 538 -6.13 11.19 3.21
N TRP A 539 -6.97 11.92 2.49
CA TRP A 539 -6.91 12.02 1.05
C TRP A 539 -7.10 13.47 0.61
N ALA A 540 -6.46 13.85 -0.48
CA ALA A 540 -6.79 15.10 -1.17
C ALA A 540 -8.24 15.05 -1.70
N ASP A 541 -8.79 16.23 -1.98
CA ASP A 541 -10.06 16.33 -2.71
C ASP A 541 -9.89 15.81 -4.15
N TRP A 542 -10.98 15.34 -4.75
CA TRP A 542 -10.99 15.00 -6.16
C TRP A 542 -10.76 16.27 -7.01
N GLY A 543 -9.86 16.17 -7.96
CA GLY A 543 -9.60 17.22 -8.94
C GLY A 543 -9.40 16.64 -10.33
N TRP A 544 -9.47 17.49 -11.35
CA TRP A 544 -9.07 17.12 -12.70
C TRP A 544 -7.56 16.83 -12.76
N LEU A 545 -7.15 15.85 -13.56
CA LEU A 545 -5.74 15.52 -13.78
C LEU A 545 -5.09 16.54 -14.73
N ASN A 546 -4.98 17.79 -14.28
CA ASN A 546 -4.57 18.97 -15.06
C ASN A 546 -5.44 19.19 -16.33
N ASP A 547 -6.62 19.78 -16.08
CA ASP A 547 -7.79 19.82 -16.99
C ASP A 547 -8.47 18.46 -17.17
N SER A 548 -9.64 18.42 -17.82
CA SER A 548 -10.48 17.22 -17.88
C SER A 548 -9.84 16.07 -18.65
N GLY A 549 -8.93 16.35 -19.58
CA GLY A 549 -8.41 15.33 -20.50
C GLY A 549 -9.52 14.71 -21.36
N PRO A 550 -9.33 13.47 -21.84
CA PRO A 550 -10.32 12.82 -22.70
C PRO A 550 -11.54 12.35 -21.90
N ALA A 551 -12.73 12.46 -22.52
CA ALA A 551 -13.93 11.77 -22.06
C ALA A 551 -13.81 10.26 -22.31
N VAL A 552 -14.27 9.46 -21.34
CA VAL A 552 -14.11 8.00 -21.31
C VAL A 552 -15.49 7.37 -21.06
N ASN A 553 -15.99 6.62 -22.06
CA ASN A 553 -17.36 6.06 -22.13
C ASN A 553 -17.66 4.82 -21.28
#